data_AF-A0A1B4ZAY3-F1
#
_entry.id   AF-A0A1B4ZAY3-F1
#
_cell.length_a   1.000
_cell.length_b   1.000
_cell.length_c   1.000
_cell.angle_alpha   90.00
_cell.angle_beta   90.00
_cell.angle_gamma   90.00
#
_symmetry.space_group_name_H-M   'P 1'
#
loop_
_entity.id
_entity.type
_entity.pdbx_description
1 polymer ?
#
loop_
_entity_poly.entity_id
_entity_poly.type
_entity_poly.pdbx_seq_one_letter_code
_entity_poly.pdbx_strand_id
1 'polypeptide(L)'
;HMETEKVAIVFGDCTLGVKSGNTHYIFSYTRGGLESLNKNGKEWLYRETLPVFWRATTDNDRGTGFGFKSGMWLRAGLYPKV
;
A
#
# COMPACT_ATOMS: atom_id res chain seq x y z
N HIS A 1 -6.66 17.35 -27.09
CA HIS A 1 -7.51 16.17 -26.84
C HIS A 1 -6.71 15.16 -26.03
N MET A 2 -7.16 14.78 -24.84
CA MET A 2 -6.59 13.63 -24.12
C MET A 2 -7.28 12.37 -24.65
N GLU A 3 -6.55 11.53 -25.39
CA GLU A 3 -7.02 10.18 -25.68
C GLU A 3 -7.15 9.41 -24.36
N THR A 4 -8.30 8.77 -24.17
CA THR A 4 -8.53 7.91 -23.01
C THR A 4 -7.95 6.55 -23.32
N GLU A 5 -6.92 6.13 -22.59
CA GLU A 5 -6.40 4.77 -22.73
C GLU A 5 -7.46 3.76 -22.28
N LYS A 6 -7.58 2.64 -23.02
CA LYS A 6 -8.46 1.54 -22.63
C LYS A 6 -7.92 0.88 -21.37
N VAL A 7 -8.77 0.76 -20.36
CA VAL A 7 -8.49 0.02 -19.13
C VAL A 7 -8.99 -1.41 -19.28
N ALA A 8 -8.12 -2.38 -19.02
CA ALA A 8 -8.48 -3.79 -18.88
C ALA A 8 -8.45 -4.19 -17.40
N ILE A 9 -9.48 -4.93 -16.97
CA ILE A 9 -9.62 -5.44 -15.60
C ILE A 9 -9.59 -6.96 -15.67
N VAL A 10 -8.79 -7.59 -14.82
CA VAL A 10 -8.61 -9.05 -14.75
C VAL A 10 -8.90 -9.50 -13.32
N PHE A 11 -9.91 -10.33 -13.14
CA PHE A 11 -10.23 -10.93 -11.84
C PHE A 11 -9.54 -12.29 -11.73
N GLY A 12 -8.60 -12.41 -10.80
CA GLY A 12 -8.03 -13.70 -10.38
C GLY A 12 -8.60 -14.16 -9.04
N ASP A 13 -8.21 -15.35 -8.61
CA ASP A 13 -8.71 -15.92 -7.35
C ASP A 13 -8.21 -15.14 -6.11
N CYS A 14 -6.96 -14.67 -6.14
CA CYS A 14 -6.34 -13.94 -5.04
C CYS A 14 -6.04 -12.46 -5.35
N THR A 15 -6.20 -12.04 -6.62
CA THR A 15 -5.78 -10.71 -7.06
C THR A 15 -6.72 -10.04 -8.06
N LEU A 16 -6.68 -8.71 -8.10
CA LEU A 16 -7.28 -7.88 -9.14
C LEU A 16 -6.18 -7.24 -9.98
N GLY A 17 -6.10 -7.60 -11.26
CA GLY A 17 -5.21 -6.96 -12.22
C GLY A 17 -5.88 -5.77 -12.91
N VAL A 18 -5.17 -4.65 -13.04
CA VAL A 18 -5.60 -3.50 -13.85
C VAL A 18 -4.48 -3.13 -14.82
N LYS A 19 -4.82 -3.00 -16.10
CA LYS A 19 -3.87 -2.62 -17.16
C LYS A 19 -4.37 -1.40 -17.93
N SER A 20 -3.50 -0.41 -18.13
CA SER A 20 -3.70 0.72 -19.04
C SER A 20 -2.38 1.01 -19.74
N GLY A 21 -2.37 0.90 -21.07
CA GLY A 21 -1.15 1.08 -21.87
C GLY A 21 0.00 0.19 -21.37
N ASN A 22 1.12 0.84 -21.04
CA ASN A 22 2.33 0.20 -20.49
C ASN A 22 2.39 0.20 -18.95
N THR A 23 1.25 0.41 -18.29
CA THR A 23 1.13 0.39 -16.82
C THR A 23 0.27 -0.77 -16.37
N HIS A 24 0.78 -1.54 -15.41
CA HIS A 24 0.10 -2.67 -14.78
C HIS A 24 0.05 -2.46 -13.26
N TYR A 25 -1.11 -2.73 -12.69
CA TYR A 25 -1.37 -2.74 -11.26
C TYR A 25 -1.86 -4.12 -10.86
N ILE A 26 -1.42 -4.61 -9.71
CA ILE A 26 -1.96 -5.83 -9.09
C ILE A 26 -2.37 -5.49 -7.66
N PHE A 27 -3.64 -5.71 -7.32
CA PHE A 27 -4.16 -5.59 -5.97
C PHE A 27 -4.37 -6.98 -5.36
N SER A 28 -3.93 -7.18 -4.13
CA SER A 28 -4.04 -8.44 -3.40
C SER A 28 -5.31 -8.49 -2.57
N TYR A 29 -6.17 -9.48 -2.78
CA TYR A 29 -7.32 -9.72 -1.88
C TYR A 29 -6.87 -10.30 -0.54
N THR A 30 -5.81 -11.10 -0.55
CA THR A 30 -5.30 -11.77 0.66
C THR A 30 -4.43 -10.87 1.53
N ARG A 31 -3.82 -9.83 0.94
CA ARG A 31 -2.91 -8.90 1.64
C ARG A 31 -3.45 -7.48 1.73
N GLY A 32 -4.55 -7.16 1.03
CA GLY A 32 -5.34 -5.94 1.22
C GLY A 32 -4.76 -4.67 0.61
N GLY A 33 -3.85 -4.78 -0.35
CA GLY A 33 -3.15 -3.61 -0.91
C GLY A 33 -2.65 -3.82 -2.33
N LEU A 34 -2.13 -2.74 -2.92
CA LEU A 34 -1.45 -2.75 -4.23
C LEU A 34 -0.10 -3.44 -4.07
N GLU A 35 0.03 -4.67 -4.56
CA GLU A 35 1.25 -5.49 -4.44
C GLU A 35 2.26 -5.28 -5.58
N SER A 36 1.81 -4.81 -6.75
CA SER A 36 2.68 -4.46 -7.88
C SER A 36 2.22 -3.18 -8.58
N LEU A 37 3.19 -2.35 -8.94
CA LEU A 37 3.05 -1.22 -9.85
C LEU A 37 4.19 -1.30 -10.85
N ASN A 38 3.91 -1.86 -12.01
CA ASN A 38 4.84 -1.85 -13.13
C ASN A 38 4.47 -0.73 -14.10
N LYS A 39 5.38 0.22 -14.33
CA LYS A 39 5.20 1.28 -15.31
C LYS A 39 6.36 1.30 -16.28
N ASN A 40 6.07 1.10 -17.56
CA ASN A 40 7.07 1.05 -18.64
C ASN A 40 8.18 0.02 -18.36
N GLY A 41 7.81 -1.15 -17.86
CA GLY A 41 8.74 -2.24 -17.54
C GLY A 41 9.48 -2.09 -16.21
N LYS A 42 9.36 -0.95 -15.51
CA LYS A 42 9.97 -0.75 -14.20
C LYS A 42 8.97 -1.08 -13.08
N GLU A 43 9.37 -1.96 -12.17
CA GLU A 43 8.64 -2.24 -10.93
C GLU A 43 8.94 -1.17 -9.88
N TRP A 44 7.90 -0.63 -9.25
CA TRP A 44 8.00 0.46 -8.28
C TRP A 44 7.74 0.02 -6.84
N LEU A 45 7.11 -1.13 -6.64
CA LEU A 45 6.77 -1.63 -5.32
C LEU A 45 7.62 -2.84 -4.96
N TYR A 46 8.12 -2.85 -3.74
CA TYR A 46 8.76 -4.02 -3.14
C TYR A 46 7.75 -4.90 -2.39
N ARG A 47 6.68 -4.28 -1.89
CA ARG A 47 5.60 -4.91 -1.11
C ARG A 47 4.35 -4.06 -1.23
N GLU A 48 3.26 -4.58 -0.67
CA GLU A 48 1.96 -3.92 -0.64
C GLU A 48 2.03 -2.53 -0.02
N THR A 49 1.32 -1.59 -0.64
CA THR A 49 1.02 -0.32 0.00
C THR A 49 -0.01 -0.57 1.11
N LEU A 50 0.42 -0.42 2.36
CA LEU A 50 -0.44 -0.49 3.55
C LEU A 50 -0.43 0.86 4.28
N PRO A 51 -1.54 1.25 4.95
CA PRO A 51 -1.56 2.43 5.80
C PRO A 51 -0.49 2.37 6.90
N VAL A 52 0.24 3.47 7.10
CA VAL A 52 1.27 3.60 8.15
C VAL A 52 0.86 4.70 9.12
N PHE A 53 0.69 4.34 10.40
CA PHE A 53 0.24 5.27 11.44
C PHE A 53 1.33 5.59 12.48
N TRP A 54 2.56 5.14 12.24
CA TRP A 54 3.65 5.24 13.21
C TRP A 54 4.91 5.80 12.58
N ARG A 55 5.73 6.43 13.43
CA ARG A 55 7.09 6.87 13.11
C ARG A 55 8.03 6.52 14.25
N ALA A 56 9.33 6.49 13.96
CA ALA A 56 10.34 6.37 15.01
C ALA A 56 10.19 7.51 16.03
N THR A 57 10.30 7.17 17.32
CA THR A 57 10.18 8.14 18.42
C THR A 57 11.47 8.94 18.57
N THR A 58 11.32 10.25 18.74
CA THR A 58 12.36 11.20 19.13
C THR A 58 12.49 11.27 20.66
N ASP A 59 13.49 11.98 21.17
CA ASP A 59 13.65 12.17 22.61
C ASP A 59 12.51 13.00 23.23
N ASN A 60 11.96 13.96 22.50
CA ASN A 60 10.77 14.70 22.93
C ASN A 60 9.54 13.78 23.07
N ASP A 61 9.39 12.78 22.19
CA ASP A 61 8.32 11.78 22.30
C ASP A 61 8.48 10.90 23.54
N ARG A 62 9.73 10.56 23.89
CA ARG A 62 10.03 9.81 25.12
C ARG A 62 9.74 10.67 26.36
N GLY A 63 10.20 11.92 26.37
CA GLY A 63 9.97 12.86 27.47
C GLY A 63 8.50 13.16 27.74
N THR A 64 7.65 13.12 26.71
CA THR A 64 6.19 13.32 26.84
C THR A 64 5.40 12.04 27.09
N GLY A 65 6.06 10.87 27.05
CA GLY A 65 5.41 9.56 27.14
C GLY A 65 4.55 9.20 25.93
N PHE A 66 4.80 9.80 24.76
CA PHE A 66 4.04 9.55 23.52
C PHE A 66 4.00 8.07 23.15
N GLY A 67 5.12 7.35 23.27
CA GLY A 67 5.18 5.92 22.95
C GLY A 67 4.17 5.08 23.72
N PHE A 68 3.97 5.38 25.01
CA PHE A 68 2.99 4.72 25.86
C PHE A 68 1.56 5.16 25.53
N LYS A 69 1.32 6.48 25.43
CA LYS A 69 -0.01 7.06 25.20
C LYS A 69 -0.59 6.71 23.83
N SER A 70 0.26 6.60 22.82
CA SER A 70 -0.13 6.49 21.41
C SER A 70 0.15 5.12 20.80
N GLY A 71 0.64 4.14 21.59
CA GLY A 71 1.09 2.83 21.08
C GLY A 71 0.04 2.05 20.28
N MET A 72 -1.25 2.35 20.46
CA MET A 72 -2.34 1.80 19.63
C MET A 72 -2.14 2.04 18.13
N TRP A 73 -1.53 3.16 17.74
CA TRP A 73 -1.29 3.51 16.33
C TRP A 73 -0.20 2.65 15.68
N LEU A 74 0.84 2.27 16.43
CA LEU A 74 1.81 1.29 15.95
C LEU A 74 1.12 -0.04 15.65
N ARG A 75 0.29 -0.52 16.57
CA ARG A 75 -0.44 -1.78 16.40
C ARG A 75 -1.39 -1.74 15.21
N ALA A 76 -2.08 -0.62 14.99
CA ALA A 76 -2.96 -0.43 13.85
C ALA A 76 -2.24 -0.56 12.50
N GLY A 77 -0.97 -0.15 12.41
CA GLY A 77 -0.16 -0.29 11.19
C GLY A 77 0.48 -1.68 11.03
N LEU A 78 0.81 -2.36 12.13
CA LEU A 78 1.45 -3.68 12.11
C LEU A 78 0.47 -4.83 11.81
N TYR A 79 -0.79 -4.69 12.24
CA TYR A 79 -1.80 -5.75 12.13
C TYR A 79 -3.11 -5.21 11.54
N PRO A 80 -3.08 -4.73 10.27
CA PRO A 80 -4.30 -4.30 9.60
C PRO A 80 -5.24 -5.48 9.39
N LYS A 81 -6.54 -5.23 9.49
CA LYS A 81 -7.56 -6.19 9.08
C LYS A 81 -7.66 -6.16 7.56
N VAL A 82 -7.36 -7.28 6.91
CA VAL A 82 -7.54 -7.51 5.48
C VAL A 82 -8.86 -8.24 5.26
#